data_AF-A0A183PMA9-F1
#
_entry.id   AF-A0A183PMA9-F1
#
_cell.length_a   1.000
_cell.length_b   1.000
_cell.length_c   1.000
_cell.angle_alpha   90.00
_cell.angle_beta   90.00
_cell.angle_gamma   90.00
#
_symmetry.space_group_name_H-M   'P 1'
#
loop_
_entity.id
_entity.type
_entity.pdbx_description
1 polymer ?
#
loop_
_entity_poly.entity_id
_entity_poly.type
_entity_poly.pdbx_seq_one_letter_code
_entity_poly.pdbx_strand_id
1 'polypeptide(L)'
;MYVIFLFAKQKIWSRLPEAFHQFLSGIGCIKDISDHSGWTGNLQTSYRTSNGYFVTGHCNQTKNIHADHCPDGVQSIIYYADAITELACICPTNQFYGNEENSDSNRSLKSTRYRTASEIITNITRGTSQSAVGMGEVGADPTGGRVAFVWLERWEDGPMHYEPGVGTNIQNMTSKNFDCPVTIYVHPLSSGLCRVGIMRLQGRTFEAGPLQNGSVLSQRCLSSFVRQTVINLSRRRRLASDSFQPPHVRRSHELFRLAEANRKIVRVQPSSSGNKTNTYSCNTANIVRSLFFRQTQIHSS
;
A
#
# COMPACT_ATOMS: atom_id res chain seq x y z
N MET A 1 6.11 -0.52 1.05
CA MET A 1 5.03 -0.91 0.13
C MET A 1 4.44 0.29 -0.58
N TYR A 2 4.11 0.16 -1.87
CA TYR A 2 3.24 1.08 -2.62
C TYR A 2 1.89 0.41 -2.84
N VAL A 3 0.80 1.17 -2.97
CA VAL A 3 -0.55 0.61 -3.10
C VAL A 3 -1.27 1.24 -4.29
N ILE A 4 -1.81 0.40 -5.18
CA ILE A 4 -2.64 0.82 -6.30
C ILE A 4 -4.09 0.42 -6.05
N PHE A 5 -5.01 1.37 -6.13
CA PHE A 5 -6.44 1.07 -6.14
C PHE A 5 -6.93 0.97 -7.58
N LEU A 6 -7.42 -0.20 -7.97
CA LEU A 6 -7.85 -0.53 -9.32
C LEU A 6 -9.36 -0.40 -9.43
N PHE A 7 -9.83 0.51 -10.28
CA PHE A 7 -11.23 0.81 -10.48
C PHE A 7 -11.66 0.44 -11.89
N ALA A 8 -12.76 -0.31 -12.00
CA ALA A 8 -13.44 -0.60 -13.25
C ALA A 8 -14.95 -0.58 -13.00
N LYS A 9 -15.72 -0.11 -14.00
CA LYS A 9 -17.18 0.07 -13.87
C LYS A 9 -17.94 -1.26 -13.72
N GLN A 10 -17.40 -2.33 -14.28
CA GLN A 10 -18.06 -3.64 -14.30
C GLN A 10 -18.08 -4.28 -12.91
N LYS A 11 -19.28 -4.55 -12.40
CA LYS A 11 -19.51 -5.12 -11.05
C LYS A 11 -19.15 -6.60 -10.94
N ILE A 12 -18.97 -7.28 -12.08
CA ILE A 12 -18.67 -8.70 -12.16
C ILE A 12 -17.25 -8.85 -12.70
N TRP A 13 -16.35 -9.32 -11.84
CA TRP A 13 -14.92 -9.45 -12.12
C TRP A 13 -14.63 -10.30 -13.36
N SER A 14 -15.34 -11.41 -13.55
CA SER A 14 -15.19 -12.29 -14.71
C SER A 14 -15.69 -11.70 -16.04
N ARG A 15 -16.39 -10.56 -16.00
CA ARG A 15 -16.90 -9.87 -17.20
C ARG A 15 -16.09 -8.64 -17.55
N LEU A 16 -14.94 -8.44 -16.92
CA LEU A 16 -14.03 -7.35 -17.27
C LEU A 16 -13.41 -7.60 -18.66
N PRO A 17 -13.03 -6.54 -19.39
CA PRO A 17 -12.43 -6.71 -20.70
C PRO A 17 -11.15 -7.55 -20.65
N GLU A 18 -10.90 -8.36 -21.68
CA GLU A 18 -9.68 -9.18 -21.79
C GLU A 18 -8.40 -8.33 -21.66
N ALA A 19 -8.38 -7.14 -22.26
CA ALA A 19 -7.27 -6.19 -22.13
C ALA A 19 -7.03 -5.76 -20.66
N PHE A 20 -8.07 -5.71 -19.83
CA PHE A 20 -7.91 -5.44 -18.40
C PHE A 20 -7.32 -6.66 -17.69
N HIS A 21 -7.78 -7.88 -17.97
CA HIS A 21 -7.19 -9.10 -17.42
C HIS A 21 -5.72 -9.27 -17.80
N GLN A 22 -5.32 -8.92 -19.02
CA GLN A 22 -3.92 -8.88 -19.45
C GLN A 22 -3.11 -7.84 -18.68
N PHE A 23 -3.70 -6.66 -18.43
CA PHE A 23 -3.06 -5.67 -17.56
C PHE A 23 -2.86 -6.21 -16.14
N LEU A 24 -3.86 -6.88 -15.56
CA LEU A 24 -3.80 -7.46 -14.21
C LEU A 24 -2.77 -8.59 -14.11
N SER A 25 -2.71 -9.50 -15.07
CA SER A 25 -1.69 -10.55 -15.09
C SER A 25 -0.29 -9.96 -15.22
N GLY A 26 -0.18 -8.85 -15.95
CA GLY A 26 1.04 -8.08 -16.06
C GLY A 26 1.41 -7.33 -14.79
N ILE A 27 0.45 -6.83 -13.98
CA ILE A 27 0.72 -5.93 -12.84
C ILE A 27 1.32 -6.67 -11.65
N GLY A 28 0.90 -7.91 -11.40
CA GLY A 28 1.38 -8.77 -10.32
C GLY A 28 0.64 -10.10 -10.28
N CYS A 29 0.79 -10.83 -9.18
CA CYS A 29 0.14 -12.12 -8.96
C CYS A 29 -0.91 -12.02 -7.85
N ILE A 30 -2.05 -12.69 -8.00
CA ILE A 30 -3.07 -12.76 -6.94
C ILE A 30 -2.51 -13.63 -5.80
N LYS A 31 -2.63 -13.14 -4.56
CA LYS A 31 -2.19 -13.80 -3.33
C LYS A 31 -3.26 -13.71 -2.25
N ASP A 32 -3.45 -14.82 -1.53
CA ASP A 32 -4.27 -14.85 -0.33
C ASP A 32 -3.55 -14.08 0.78
N ILE A 33 -4.28 -13.24 1.51
CA ILE A 33 -3.73 -12.43 2.59
C ILE A 33 -3.34 -13.31 3.78
N SER A 34 -4.09 -14.39 4.05
CA SER A 34 -3.83 -15.29 5.18
C SER A 34 -2.48 -16.01 5.07
N ASP A 35 -2.02 -16.26 3.84
CA ASP A 35 -0.76 -16.91 3.54
C ASP A 35 0.39 -15.92 3.26
N HIS A 36 0.12 -14.60 3.23
CA HIS A 36 1.12 -13.60 2.84
C HIS A 36 2.02 -13.17 4.00
N SER A 37 3.33 -13.44 3.89
CA SER A 37 4.31 -13.16 4.94
C SER A 37 4.51 -11.67 5.27
N GLY A 38 4.19 -10.77 4.35
CA GLY A 38 4.42 -9.31 4.51
C GLY A 38 3.17 -8.44 4.63
N TRP A 39 1.98 -8.95 4.31
CA TRP A 39 0.76 -8.15 4.17
C TRP A 39 -0.34 -8.76 5.01
N THR A 40 -0.83 -7.99 5.97
CA THR A 40 -1.76 -8.44 7.01
C THR A 40 -3.19 -7.96 6.75
N GLY A 41 -3.48 -7.39 5.57
CA GLY A 41 -4.77 -6.77 5.27
C GLY A 41 -4.95 -5.35 5.84
N ASN A 42 -3.93 -4.81 6.54
CA ASN A 42 -3.92 -3.44 7.05
C ASN A 42 -2.54 -2.82 6.83
N LEU A 43 -2.50 -1.57 6.33
CA LEU A 43 -1.26 -0.89 6.00
C LEU A 43 -0.37 -0.64 7.22
N GLN A 44 -0.96 -0.41 8.41
CA GLN A 44 -0.23 -0.16 9.66
C GLN A 44 0.34 -1.45 10.28
N THR A 45 -0.25 -2.61 10.01
CA THR A 45 0.24 -3.90 10.53
C THR A 45 1.00 -4.72 9.50
N SER A 46 1.04 -4.27 8.25
CA SER A 46 1.91 -4.83 7.22
C SER A 46 3.36 -4.75 7.71
N TYR A 47 4.14 -5.81 7.50
CA TYR A 47 5.47 -6.03 8.08
C TYR A 47 5.54 -6.25 9.61
N ARG A 48 4.42 -6.36 10.34
CA ARG A 48 4.48 -6.94 11.70
C ARG A 48 4.69 -8.44 11.55
N THR A 49 5.91 -8.90 11.78
CA THR A 49 6.18 -10.33 11.98
C THR A 49 5.32 -10.79 13.15
N SER A 50 4.32 -11.62 12.90
CA SER A 50 3.63 -12.31 13.98
C SER A 50 4.67 -13.15 14.72
N ASN A 51 4.76 -13.01 16.04
CA ASN A 51 5.64 -13.83 16.89
C ASN A 51 5.16 -15.30 17.00
N GLY A 52 4.33 -15.76 16.06
CA GLY A 52 3.89 -17.15 16.00
C GLY A 52 5.00 -17.98 15.39
N TYR A 53 5.42 -19.03 16.09
CA TYR A 53 6.28 -20.06 15.53
C TYR A 53 5.72 -20.50 14.17
N PHE A 54 6.41 -20.13 13.10
CA PHE A 54 6.09 -20.60 11.77
C PHE A 54 6.33 -22.10 11.75
N VAL A 55 5.26 -22.90 11.76
CA VAL A 55 5.35 -24.28 11.28
C VAL A 55 5.71 -24.17 9.81
N THR A 56 6.94 -24.58 9.48
CA THR A 56 7.40 -24.71 8.09
C THR A 56 6.59 -25.82 7.42
N GLY A 57 5.40 -25.48 6.95
CA GLY A 57 4.67 -26.27 5.96
C GLY A 57 5.25 -25.96 4.59
N HIS A 58 5.95 -26.92 3.98
CA HIS A 58 6.32 -26.88 2.58
C HIS A 58 5.09 -26.53 1.71
N CYS A 59 5.04 -25.33 1.11
CA CYS A 59 3.95 -24.94 0.22
C CYS A 59 4.34 -25.14 -1.27
N ASN A 60 4.27 -26.39 -1.73
CA ASN A 60 4.26 -26.69 -3.18
C ASN A 60 2.82 -26.80 -3.71
N GLN A 61 1.89 -25.99 -3.21
CA GLN A 61 0.54 -25.90 -3.76
C GLN A 61 0.14 -24.43 -3.88
N THR A 62 0.33 -23.89 -5.08
CA THR A 62 -0.51 -22.79 -5.56
C THR A 62 -1.93 -23.33 -5.64
N LYS A 63 -2.70 -23.22 -4.55
CA LYS A 63 -4.16 -23.27 -4.67
C LYS A 63 -4.49 -22.18 -5.69
N ASN A 64 -5.04 -22.56 -6.84
CA ASN A 64 -5.59 -21.60 -7.79
C ASN A 64 -6.67 -20.84 -7.02
N ILE A 65 -6.30 -19.65 -6.51
CA ILE A 65 -7.26 -18.70 -5.98
C ILE A 65 -8.17 -18.42 -7.17
N HIS A 66 -9.35 -19.02 -7.11
CA HIS A 66 -10.33 -19.03 -8.19
C HIS A 66 -10.45 -17.61 -8.76
N ALA A 67 -10.37 -17.50 -10.08
CA ALA A 67 -10.60 -16.27 -10.85
C ALA A 67 -12.02 -15.67 -10.65
N ASP A 68 -12.82 -16.24 -9.74
CA ASP A 68 -14.19 -15.87 -9.45
C ASP A 68 -14.30 -14.71 -8.43
N HIS A 69 -13.30 -14.51 -7.56
CA HIS A 69 -13.34 -13.47 -6.52
C HIS A 69 -12.40 -12.30 -6.83
N CYS A 70 -12.94 -11.09 -6.75
CA CYS A 70 -12.19 -9.85 -6.93
C CYS A 70 -11.14 -9.70 -5.80
N PRO A 71 -9.88 -9.32 -6.09
CA PRO A 71 -8.86 -9.04 -5.08
C PRO A 71 -9.17 -7.73 -4.36
N ASP A 72 -10.12 -7.80 -3.44
CA ASP A 72 -10.75 -6.69 -2.73
C ASP A 72 -9.95 -6.18 -1.53
N GLY A 73 -8.82 -6.81 -1.22
CA GLY A 73 -7.98 -6.49 -0.07
C GLY A 73 -8.43 -7.13 1.24
N VAL A 74 -9.44 -8.01 1.21
CA VAL A 74 -9.94 -8.75 2.39
C VAL A 74 -9.43 -10.18 2.38
N GLN A 75 -9.70 -10.92 1.30
CA GLN A 75 -9.24 -12.30 1.14
C GLN A 75 -7.96 -12.36 0.32
N SER A 76 -7.87 -11.52 -0.71
CA SER A 76 -6.74 -11.54 -1.62
C SER A 76 -6.36 -10.13 -2.09
N ILE A 77 -5.09 -10.01 -2.49
CA ILE A 77 -4.51 -8.83 -3.14
C ILE A 77 -3.79 -9.26 -4.41
N ILE A 78 -3.55 -8.32 -5.31
CA ILE A 78 -2.55 -8.52 -6.36
C ILE A 78 -1.22 -8.01 -5.81
N TYR A 79 -0.19 -8.84 -5.81
CA TYR A 79 1.11 -8.52 -5.23
C TYR A 79 2.23 -8.60 -6.26
N TYR A 80 3.17 -7.66 -6.18
CA TYR A 80 4.41 -7.64 -6.93
C TYR A 80 5.54 -7.14 -6.03
N ALA A 81 6.71 -7.76 -6.15
CA ALA A 81 7.92 -7.31 -5.48
C ALA A 81 9.15 -7.50 -6.36
N ASP A 82 10.15 -6.65 -6.15
CA ASP A 82 11.51 -6.82 -6.62
C ASP A 82 12.51 -6.70 -5.44
N ALA A 83 13.81 -6.61 -5.72
CA ALA A 83 14.83 -6.56 -4.67
C ALA A 83 14.73 -5.36 -3.72
N ILE A 84 14.03 -4.29 -4.10
CA ILE A 84 14.01 -3.01 -3.38
C ILE A 84 12.62 -2.35 -3.28
N THR A 85 11.60 -2.93 -3.89
CA THR A 85 10.23 -2.41 -3.92
C THR A 85 9.20 -3.50 -3.76
N GLU A 86 8.10 -3.13 -3.13
CA GLU A 86 6.91 -3.95 -2.99
C GLU A 86 5.70 -3.12 -3.36
N LEU A 87 4.77 -3.75 -4.06
CA LEU A 87 3.56 -3.17 -4.61
C LEU A 87 2.40 -4.12 -4.32
N ALA A 88 1.31 -3.60 -3.76
CA ALA A 88 0.02 -4.27 -3.79
C ALA A 88 -0.97 -3.49 -4.64
N CYS A 89 -1.84 -4.20 -5.32
CA CYS A 89 -3.03 -3.65 -5.93
C CYS A 89 -4.28 -4.24 -5.27
N ILE A 90 -5.23 -3.37 -5.01
CA ILE A 90 -6.52 -3.67 -4.40
C ILE A 90 -7.59 -3.23 -5.40
N CYS A 91 -8.62 -4.03 -5.59
CA CYS A 91 -9.74 -3.73 -6.48
C CYS A 91 -10.98 -3.42 -5.63
N PRO A 92 -11.28 -2.14 -5.35
CA PRO A 92 -12.40 -1.81 -4.49
C PRO A 92 -13.72 -2.26 -5.11
N THR A 93 -14.44 -3.16 -4.43
CA THR A 93 -15.81 -3.56 -4.79
C THR A 93 -16.86 -2.58 -4.24
N ASN A 94 -18.13 -2.75 -4.61
CA ASN A 94 -19.28 -1.95 -4.13
C ASN A 94 -19.39 -1.86 -2.60
N GLN A 95 -18.70 -2.72 -1.85
CA GLN A 95 -18.63 -2.63 -0.40
C GLN A 95 -18.02 -1.28 0.06
N PHE A 96 -17.16 -0.69 -0.77
CA PHE A 96 -16.45 0.56 -0.50
C PHE A 96 -17.18 1.82 -1.00
N TYR A 97 -18.19 1.63 -1.84
CA TYR A 97 -19.06 2.68 -2.34
C TYR A 97 -20.36 2.58 -1.56
N GLY A 98 -20.52 3.37 -0.50
CA GLY A 98 -21.80 3.44 0.20
C GLY A 98 -22.92 3.72 -0.81
N ASN A 99 -23.86 2.80 -0.98
CA ASN A 99 -25.05 3.09 -1.79
C ASN A 99 -25.88 4.15 -1.03
N GLU A 100 -25.97 5.36 -1.57
CA GLU A 100 -27.05 6.30 -1.22
C GLU A 100 -28.36 6.01 -1.97
N GLU A 101 -28.39 5.02 -2.87
CA GLU A 101 -29.59 4.69 -3.63
C GLU A 101 -30.29 3.40 -3.13
N ASN A 102 -31.59 3.57 -2.86
CA ASN A 102 -32.64 2.64 -2.44
C ASN A 102 -32.75 2.29 -0.95
N SER A 103 -33.51 3.15 -0.26
CA SER A 103 -34.52 2.73 0.71
C SER A 103 -35.41 1.65 0.09
N ASP A 104 -35.14 0.39 0.42
CA ASP A 104 -36.11 -0.50 1.06
C ASP A 104 -35.65 -1.96 1.05
N SER A 105 -35.96 -2.65 2.15
CA SER A 105 -35.91 -4.12 2.34
C SER A 105 -34.54 -4.84 2.28
N ASN A 106 -33.69 -4.62 3.29
CA ASN A 106 -32.87 -5.64 4.00
C ASN A 106 -31.77 -4.95 4.84
N ARG A 107 -32.15 -4.41 6.00
CA ARG A 107 -31.37 -3.44 6.78
C ARG A 107 -30.26 -4.05 7.65
N SER A 108 -30.30 -5.35 7.95
CA SER A 108 -29.35 -6.00 8.88
C SER A 108 -28.05 -6.48 8.23
N LEU A 109 -28.10 -7.36 7.22
CA LEU A 109 -26.90 -7.91 6.56
C LEU A 109 -26.12 -6.89 5.70
N LYS A 110 -26.79 -5.87 5.17
CA LYS A 110 -26.15 -4.78 4.42
C LYS A 110 -25.39 -3.86 5.38
N SER A 111 -25.96 -3.53 6.53
CA SER A 111 -25.35 -2.67 7.57
C SER A 111 -24.03 -3.26 8.10
N THR A 112 -23.98 -4.57 8.40
CA THR A 112 -22.75 -5.23 8.85
C THR A 112 -21.66 -5.21 7.78
N ARG A 113 -22.02 -5.45 6.51
CA ARG A 113 -21.06 -5.43 5.39
C ARG A 113 -20.51 -4.03 5.10
N TYR A 114 -21.34 -2.99 5.13
CA TYR A 114 -20.86 -1.60 4.97
C TYR A 114 -19.97 -1.14 6.14
N ARG A 115 -20.29 -1.54 7.38
CA ARG A 115 -19.39 -1.29 8.52
C ARG A 115 -18.04 -1.98 8.33
N THR A 116 -18.04 -3.26 7.96
CA THR A 116 -16.82 -4.02 7.70
C THR A 116 -15.98 -3.37 6.60
N ALA A 117 -16.59 -2.95 5.49
CA ALA A 117 -15.90 -2.31 4.39
C ALA A 117 -15.37 -0.91 4.73
N SER A 118 -16.12 -0.12 5.51
CA SER A 118 -15.66 1.17 6.03
C SER A 118 -14.51 0.98 7.03
N GLU A 119 -14.57 -0.05 7.87
CA GLU A 119 -13.48 -0.45 8.75
C GLU A 119 -12.25 -0.92 7.95
N ILE A 120 -12.43 -1.60 6.83
CA ILE A 120 -11.34 -2.00 5.93
C ILE A 120 -10.73 -0.79 5.22
N ILE A 121 -11.52 0.11 4.64
CA ILE A 121 -11.00 1.36 4.05
C ILE A 121 -10.23 2.11 5.11
N THR A 122 -10.84 2.33 6.27
CA THR A 122 -10.14 3.02 7.35
C THR A 122 -8.90 2.24 7.75
N ASN A 123 -8.85 0.93 7.79
CA ASN A 123 -7.60 0.20 8.07
C ASN A 123 -6.53 0.36 6.95
N ILE A 124 -6.94 0.45 5.69
CA ILE A 124 -6.04 0.69 4.56
C ILE A 124 -5.58 2.16 4.51
N THR A 125 -6.42 3.11 4.95
CA THR A 125 -6.17 4.57 4.89
C THR A 125 -5.67 5.17 6.22
N ARG A 126 -5.94 4.58 7.39
CA ARG A 126 -5.69 5.06 8.79
C ARG A 126 -4.24 5.47 9.08
N GLY A 127 -3.30 5.19 8.19
CA GLY A 127 -1.99 5.83 8.21
C GLY A 127 -2.03 7.37 8.06
N THR A 128 -3.19 8.00 7.81
CA THR A 128 -3.31 9.44 7.51
C THR A 128 -4.13 10.30 8.46
N SER A 129 -4.79 9.74 9.50
CA SER A 129 -5.50 10.60 10.45
C SER A 129 -4.47 11.54 11.11
N GLN A 130 -4.76 12.84 11.07
CA GLN A 130 -3.85 13.94 11.42
C GLN A 130 -3.29 13.89 12.86
N SER A 131 -3.70 12.93 13.69
CA SER A 131 -3.09 12.62 14.99
C SER A 131 -1.95 11.61 14.92
N ALA A 132 -1.66 11.02 13.75
CA ALA A 132 -0.54 10.11 13.49
C ALA A 132 0.61 10.79 12.72
N VAL A 133 0.75 12.12 12.84
CA VAL A 133 2.00 12.86 12.51
C VAL A 133 3.19 12.39 13.38
N GLY A 134 3.04 11.33 14.18
CA GLY A 134 4.07 10.75 15.05
C GLY A 134 4.23 9.22 15.01
N MET A 135 3.69 8.48 14.02
CA MET A 135 3.96 7.03 13.89
C MET A 135 4.22 6.53 12.46
N GLY A 136 4.14 7.40 11.44
CA GLY A 136 4.81 7.17 10.16
C GLY A 136 6.28 7.58 10.26
N GLU A 137 7.17 6.86 9.59
CA GLU A 137 8.60 7.21 9.58
C GLU A 137 8.80 8.69 9.19
N VAL A 138 9.65 9.41 9.92
CA VAL A 138 9.97 10.83 9.64
C VAL A 138 10.43 10.95 8.17
N GLY A 139 9.68 11.74 7.39
CA GLY A 139 9.95 11.96 5.96
C GLY A 139 9.41 10.90 5.00
N ALA A 140 8.54 9.99 5.46
CA ALA A 140 7.78 9.11 4.57
C ALA A 140 6.88 9.90 3.60
N ASP A 141 6.46 9.25 2.51
CA ASP A 141 5.47 9.81 1.61
C ASP A 141 4.15 10.02 2.39
N PRO A 142 3.61 11.26 2.48
CA PRO A 142 2.40 11.52 3.27
C PRO A 142 1.15 10.81 2.74
N THR A 143 1.17 10.26 1.52
CA THR A 143 0.09 9.43 0.99
C THR A 143 0.42 7.93 0.99
N GLY A 144 1.53 7.53 1.63
CA GLY A 144 1.95 6.12 1.68
C GLY A 144 2.22 5.50 0.30
N GLY A 145 2.45 6.32 -0.73
CA GLY A 145 2.60 5.87 -2.11
C GLY A 145 1.33 5.31 -2.77
N ARG A 146 0.15 5.77 -2.33
CA ARG A 146 -1.14 5.40 -2.91
C ARG A 146 -1.39 6.10 -4.24
N VAL A 147 -1.85 5.34 -5.22
CA VAL A 147 -2.26 5.83 -6.55
C VAL A 147 -3.54 5.13 -6.96
N ALA A 148 -4.48 5.87 -7.56
CA ALA A 148 -5.66 5.29 -8.17
C ALA A 148 -5.39 4.97 -9.64
N PHE A 149 -5.91 3.85 -10.12
CA PHE A 149 -5.90 3.43 -11.50
C PHE A 149 -7.35 3.18 -11.94
N VAL A 150 -7.78 3.81 -13.01
CA VAL A 150 -9.17 3.77 -13.47
C VAL A 150 -9.20 3.26 -14.90
N TRP A 151 -9.82 2.10 -15.10
CA TRP A 151 -10.09 1.55 -16.41
C TRP A 151 -11.38 2.14 -17.00
N LEU A 152 -11.26 2.81 -18.13
CA LEU A 152 -12.33 3.54 -18.79
C LEU A 152 -12.86 2.78 -19.99
N GLU A 153 -14.17 2.54 -20.01
CA GLU A 153 -14.88 2.08 -21.20
C GLU A 153 -15.03 3.19 -22.23
N ARG A 154 -15.22 4.44 -21.76
CA ARG A 154 -15.31 5.64 -22.58
C ARG A 154 -14.28 6.65 -22.10
N TRP A 155 -13.47 7.17 -23.03
CA TRP A 155 -12.47 8.18 -22.70
C TRP A 155 -13.08 9.47 -22.10
N GLU A 156 -14.32 9.80 -22.47
CA GLU A 156 -15.09 10.95 -21.99
C GLU A 156 -15.38 10.91 -20.48
N ASP A 157 -15.44 9.70 -19.88
CA ASP A 157 -15.61 9.53 -18.43
C ASP A 157 -14.32 9.86 -17.64
N GLY A 158 -13.23 10.12 -18.35
CA GLY A 158 -11.89 10.35 -17.84
C GLY A 158 -11.51 11.84 -17.74
N PRO A 159 -10.22 12.16 -17.94
CA PRO A 159 -9.71 13.52 -17.79
C PRO A 159 -10.05 14.36 -19.03
N MET A 160 -11.23 14.98 -19.03
CA MET A 160 -11.55 16.05 -19.99
C MET A 160 -11.41 17.43 -19.35
N HIS A 161 -10.81 18.33 -20.11
CA HIS A 161 -10.58 19.72 -19.76
C HIS A 161 -11.80 20.55 -20.17
N TYR A 162 -12.72 20.78 -19.24
CA TYR A 162 -13.58 21.96 -19.06
C TYR A 162 -14.74 21.53 -18.13
N GLU A 163 -15.03 22.34 -17.11
CA GLU A 163 -16.11 22.13 -16.12
C GLU A 163 -15.87 20.94 -15.15
N PRO A 164 -16.61 20.81 -14.02
CA PRO A 164 -16.46 19.67 -13.11
C PRO A 164 -17.01 18.40 -13.77
N GLY A 165 -16.22 17.82 -14.67
CA GLY A 165 -16.52 16.60 -15.40
C GLY A 165 -16.41 15.34 -14.54
N VAL A 166 -16.91 14.23 -15.07
CA VAL A 166 -16.92 12.90 -14.44
C VAL A 166 -15.53 12.49 -13.93
N GLY A 167 -14.47 12.77 -14.70
CA GLY A 167 -13.09 12.51 -14.28
C GLY A 167 -12.69 13.23 -12.99
N THR A 168 -13.02 14.51 -12.84
CA THR A 168 -12.74 15.29 -11.63
C THR A 168 -13.47 14.73 -10.41
N ASN A 169 -14.73 14.28 -10.60
CA ASN A 169 -15.48 13.62 -9.53
C ASN A 169 -14.83 12.30 -9.09
N ILE A 170 -14.34 11.50 -10.04
CA ILE A 170 -13.57 10.27 -9.74
C ILE A 170 -12.30 10.63 -8.98
N GLN A 171 -11.55 11.65 -9.41
CA GLN A 171 -10.34 12.10 -8.71
C GLN A 171 -10.65 12.51 -7.26
N ASN A 172 -11.67 13.35 -7.06
CA ASN A 172 -12.09 13.79 -5.73
C ASN A 172 -12.52 12.61 -4.84
N MET A 173 -13.26 11.65 -5.40
CA MET A 173 -13.67 10.43 -4.71
C MET A 173 -12.45 9.58 -4.31
N THR A 174 -11.54 9.32 -5.24
CA THR A 174 -10.33 8.51 -4.97
C THR A 174 -9.41 9.19 -3.96
N SER A 175 -9.30 10.52 -3.99
CA SER A 175 -8.60 11.29 -2.98
C SER A 175 -9.25 11.17 -1.61
N LYS A 176 -10.57 11.39 -1.51
CA LYS A 176 -11.28 11.45 -0.24
C LYS A 176 -11.38 10.09 0.44
N ASN A 177 -11.63 9.04 -0.34
CA ASN A 177 -11.92 7.72 0.20
C ASN A 177 -10.66 6.84 0.32
N PHE A 178 -9.63 7.08 -0.50
CA PHE A 178 -8.45 6.22 -0.59
C PHE A 178 -7.13 6.98 -0.47
N ASP A 179 -7.15 8.27 -0.12
CA ASP A 179 -5.99 9.14 -0.02
C ASP A 179 -5.06 9.05 -1.25
N CYS A 180 -5.68 8.95 -2.44
CA CYS A 180 -4.98 8.87 -3.72
C CYS A 180 -4.85 10.28 -4.33
N PRO A 181 -3.67 10.92 -4.27
CA PRO A 181 -3.44 12.25 -4.83
C PRO A 181 -3.29 12.25 -6.36
N VAL A 182 -3.13 11.07 -6.96
CA VAL A 182 -2.86 10.87 -8.38
C VAL A 182 -3.76 9.75 -8.88
N THR A 183 -4.42 9.99 -10.01
CA THR A 183 -5.32 9.05 -10.66
C THR A 183 -4.87 8.84 -12.10
N ILE A 184 -4.52 7.60 -12.44
CA ILE A 184 -4.11 7.16 -13.77
C ILE A 184 -5.35 6.56 -14.45
N TYR A 185 -5.82 7.22 -15.50
CA TYR A 185 -6.92 6.75 -16.35
C TYR A 185 -6.35 6.02 -17.55
N VAL A 186 -6.94 4.87 -17.88
CA VAL A 186 -6.54 4.06 -19.03
C VAL A 186 -7.76 3.69 -19.83
N HIS A 187 -7.70 3.92 -21.13
CA HIS A 187 -8.74 3.53 -22.08
C HIS A 187 -8.14 2.68 -23.21
N PRO A 188 -8.63 1.45 -23.44
CA PRO A 188 -8.23 0.66 -24.59
C PRO A 188 -8.78 1.25 -25.89
N LEU A 189 -7.95 1.35 -26.91
CA LEU A 189 -8.31 1.80 -28.25
C LEU A 189 -8.59 0.61 -29.17
N SER A 190 -9.38 0.83 -30.22
CA SER A 190 -9.66 -0.17 -31.26
C SER A 190 -8.40 -0.69 -31.97
N SER A 191 -7.31 0.09 -31.97
CA SER A 191 -6.01 -0.30 -32.50
C SER A 191 -5.25 -1.33 -31.66
N GLY A 192 -5.76 -1.70 -30.48
CA GLY A 192 -5.05 -2.56 -29.51
C GLY A 192 -4.02 -1.80 -28.66
N LEU A 193 -3.94 -0.48 -28.79
CA LEU A 193 -3.17 0.40 -27.92
C LEU A 193 -4.03 0.87 -26.74
N CYS A 194 -3.41 1.50 -25.75
CA CYS A 194 -4.08 2.12 -24.62
C CYS A 194 -3.75 3.61 -24.57
N ARG A 195 -4.78 4.45 -24.48
CA ARG A 195 -4.65 5.87 -24.18
C ARG A 195 -4.58 6.06 -22.66
N VAL A 196 -3.66 6.90 -22.20
CA VAL A 196 -3.43 7.19 -20.79
C VAL A 196 -3.69 8.66 -20.51
N GLY A 197 -4.39 8.89 -19.41
CA GLY A 197 -4.59 10.21 -18.83
C GLY A 197 -4.18 10.19 -17.37
N ILE A 198 -3.60 11.28 -16.88
CA ILE A 198 -3.16 11.37 -15.48
C ILE A 198 -3.71 12.66 -14.90
N MET A 199 -4.54 12.54 -13.88
CA MET A 199 -4.97 13.68 -13.06
C MET A 199 -4.22 13.69 -11.74
N ARG A 200 -3.88 14.90 -11.30
CA ARG A 200 -3.15 15.15 -10.05
C ARG A 200 -3.88 16.21 -9.26
N LEU A 201 -4.00 16.04 -7.95
CA LEU A 201 -4.53 17.11 -7.11
C LEU A 201 -3.52 18.25 -7.06
N GLN A 202 -4.00 19.47 -6.82
CA GLN A 202 -3.11 20.60 -6.59
C GLN A 202 -2.22 20.36 -5.36
N GLY A 203 -0.98 20.86 -5.39
CA GLY A 203 -0.01 20.73 -4.30
C GLY A 203 1.19 19.86 -4.66
N ARG A 204 1.70 19.06 -3.70
CA ARG A 204 2.92 18.25 -3.84
C ARG A 204 2.70 16.96 -4.66
N THR A 205 2.18 17.10 -5.88
CA THR A 205 1.98 16.02 -6.84
C THR A 205 2.96 16.21 -8.01
N PHE A 206 4.08 15.49 -7.97
CA PHE A 206 5.13 15.63 -8.96
C PHE A 206 4.86 14.77 -10.18
N GLU A 207 5.41 15.17 -11.33
CA GLU A 207 5.56 14.28 -12.47
C GLU A 207 6.78 13.40 -12.30
N ALA A 208 6.59 12.08 -12.37
CA ALA A 208 7.67 11.11 -12.24
C ALA A 208 7.23 9.78 -12.86
N GLY A 209 8.08 9.20 -13.70
CA GLY A 209 7.83 7.91 -14.34
C GLY A 209 7.69 7.97 -15.86
N PRO A 210 7.59 6.79 -16.50
CA PRO A 210 7.50 6.70 -17.94
C PRO A 210 6.10 7.00 -18.50
N LEU A 211 5.04 6.98 -17.68
CA LEU A 211 3.70 7.40 -18.12
C LEU A 211 3.55 8.92 -18.03
N GLN A 212 3.13 9.53 -19.14
CA GLN A 212 2.79 10.93 -19.22
C GLN A 212 1.30 11.10 -19.55
N ASN A 213 0.73 12.25 -19.20
CA ASN A 213 -0.63 12.57 -19.57
C ASN A 213 -0.76 12.63 -21.11
N GLY A 214 -1.75 11.96 -21.68
CA GLY A 214 -1.95 11.89 -23.13
C GLY A 214 -1.11 10.82 -23.85
N SER A 215 -0.29 10.04 -23.14
CA SER A 215 0.47 8.94 -23.75
C SER A 215 -0.43 7.89 -24.39
N VAL A 216 0.04 7.28 -25.47
CA VAL A 216 -0.57 6.09 -26.09
C VAL A 216 0.49 4.99 -26.12
N LEU A 217 0.19 3.83 -25.56
CA LEU A 217 1.16 2.74 -25.41
C LEU A 217 0.55 1.37 -25.70
N SER A 218 1.40 0.39 -26.00
CA SER A 218 0.97 -1.00 -26.16
C SER A 218 0.49 -1.57 -24.82
N GLN A 219 -0.57 -2.38 -24.86
CA GLN A 219 -1.06 -3.16 -23.72
C GLN A 219 0.06 -3.98 -23.06
N ARG A 220 1.01 -4.51 -23.85
CA ARG A 220 2.11 -5.36 -23.36
C ARG A 220 3.03 -4.67 -22.35
N CYS A 221 3.21 -3.35 -22.47
CA CYS A 221 4.10 -2.59 -21.60
C CYS A 221 3.36 -1.81 -20.50
N LEU A 222 2.02 -1.73 -20.58
CA LEU A 222 1.20 -0.92 -19.69
C LEU A 222 1.45 -1.23 -18.23
N SER A 223 1.43 -2.50 -17.83
CA SER A 223 1.61 -2.87 -16.43
C SER A 223 2.98 -2.45 -15.88
N SER A 224 4.05 -2.65 -16.66
CA SER A 224 5.40 -2.22 -16.26
C SER A 224 5.49 -0.69 -16.13
N PHE A 225 4.90 0.03 -17.09
CA PHE A 225 4.86 1.50 -17.10
C PHE A 225 4.09 2.05 -15.90
N VAL A 226 2.95 1.45 -15.55
CA VAL A 226 2.17 1.80 -14.36
C VAL A 226 3.00 1.56 -13.09
N ARG A 227 3.61 0.37 -12.92
CA ARG A 227 4.46 0.08 -11.76
C ARG A 227 5.58 1.11 -11.58
N GLN A 228 6.35 1.34 -12.64
CA GLN A 228 7.48 2.28 -12.60
C GLN A 228 7.01 3.71 -12.32
N THR A 229 5.86 4.11 -12.86
CA THR A 229 5.28 5.42 -12.59
C THR A 229 4.89 5.57 -11.13
N VAL A 230 4.17 4.61 -10.56
CA VAL A 230 3.77 4.62 -9.14
C VAL A 230 4.98 4.66 -8.22
N ILE A 231 5.98 3.80 -8.46
CA ILE A 231 7.22 3.77 -7.68
C ILE A 231 7.95 5.11 -7.74
N ASN A 232 8.08 5.70 -8.93
CA ASN A 232 8.80 6.96 -9.12
C ASN A 232 8.04 8.15 -8.54
N LEU A 233 6.70 8.15 -8.60
CA LEU A 233 5.85 9.13 -7.95
C LEU A 233 6.11 9.19 -6.44
N SER A 234 6.08 8.03 -5.79
CA SER A 234 6.32 7.94 -4.34
C SER A 234 7.76 8.29 -3.97
N ARG A 235 8.74 7.84 -4.75
CA ARG A 235 10.16 8.23 -4.57
C ARG A 235 10.33 9.75 -4.66
N ARG A 236 9.74 10.38 -5.68
CA ARG A 236 9.84 11.82 -5.90
C ARG A 236 9.18 12.62 -4.76
N ARG A 237 8.04 12.15 -4.26
CA ARG A 237 7.36 12.75 -3.10
C ARG A 237 8.18 12.67 -1.82
N ARG A 238 8.80 11.50 -1.54
CA ARG A 238 9.75 11.35 -0.42
C ARG A 238 10.92 12.30 -0.54
N LEU A 239 11.55 12.37 -1.72
CA LEU A 239 12.69 13.25 -1.98
C LEU A 239 12.34 14.74 -1.88
N ALA A 240 11.07 15.12 -2.03
CA ALA A 240 10.60 16.49 -1.85
C ALA A 240 10.18 16.81 -0.40
N SER A 241 10.30 15.85 0.52
CA SER A 241 10.06 16.07 1.94
C SER A 241 11.36 16.46 2.62
N ASP A 242 11.39 17.63 3.26
CA ASP A 242 12.59 18.12 3.98
C ASP A 242 12.97 17.21 5.16
N SER A 243 11.98 16.48 5.69
CA SER A 243 12.17 15.51 6.76
C SER A 243 12.68 14.15 6.25
N PHE A 244 12.80 13.92 4.95
CA PHE A 244 13.25 12.64 4.40
C PHE A 244 14.73 12.41 4.62
N GLN A 245 15.04 11.31 5.32
CA GLN A 245 16.39 10.80 5.45
C GLN A 245 16.50 9.46 4.71
N PRO A 246 17.49 9.30 3.81
CA PRO A 246 17.74 8.03 3.14
C PRO A 246 17.96 6.88 4.13
N PRO A 247 17.61 5.62 3.78
CA PRO A 247 17.71 4.48 4.69
C PRO A 247 19.10 4.29 5.31
N HIS A 248 20.19 4.55 4.57
CA HIS A 248 21.55 4.44 5.08
C HIS A 248 21.88 5.53 6.12
N VAL A 249 21.36 6.75 5.95
CA VAL A 249 21.50 7.85 6.92
C VAL A 249 20.74 7.53 8.20
N ARG A 250 19.48 7.07 8.07
CA ARG A 250 18.67 6.65 9.23
C ARG A 250 19.33 5.49 9.97
N ARG A 251 19.85 4.50 9.24
CA ARG A 251 20.60 3.38 9.82
C ARG A 251 21.84 3.88 10.55
N SER A 252 22.58 4.84 10.00
CA SER A 252 23.75 5.43 10.65
C SER A 252 23.39 6.16 11.95
N HIS A 253 22.36 7.02 11.93
CA HIS A 253 21.87 7.70 13.13
C HIS A 253 21.42 6.71 14.21
N GLU A 254 20.70 5.66 13.82
CA GLU A 254 20.28 4.63 14.76
C GLU A 254 21.48 3.87 15.32
N LEU A 255 22.42 3.41 14.49
CA LEU A 255 23.66 2.77 14.96
C LEU A 255 24.44 3.64 15.94
N PHE A 256 24.52 4.95 15.68
CA PHE A 256 25.14 5.90 16.60
C PHE A 256 24.39 5.99 17.93
N ARG A 257 23.06 6.14 17.89
CA ARG A 257 22.19 6.14 19.08
C ARG A 257 22.37 4.87 19.92
N LEU A 258 22.50 3.73 19.26
CA LEU A 258 22.73 2.43 19.89
C LEU A 258 24.10 2.33 20.54
N ALA A 259 25.14 2.80 19.85
CA ALA A 259 26.49 2.84 20.40
C ALA A 259 26.55 3.73 21.66
N GLU A 260 25.86 4.88 21.67
CA GLU A 260 25.76 5.74 22.85
C GLU A 260 25.02 5.10 24.02
N ALA A 261 23.87 4.47 23.76
CA ALA A 261 23.13 3.75 24.80
C ALA A 261 24.00 2.66 25.44
N ASN A 262 24.71 1.89 24.61
CA ASN A 262 25.63 0.85 25.08
C ASN A 262 26.79 1.43 25.92
N ARG A 263 27.39 2.55 25.50
CA ARG A 263 28.45 3.22 26.26
C ARG A 263 27.98 3.65 27.66
N LYS A 264 26.75 4.16 27.78
CA LYS A 264 26.16 4.55 29.07
C LYS A 264 25.98 3.35 29.99
N ILE A 265 25.48 2.23 29.47
CA ILE A 265 25.28 0.99 30.24
C ILE A 265 26.61 0.43 30.75
N VAL A 266 27.65 0.38 29.90
CA VAL A 266 28.99 -0.10 30.30
C VAL A 266 29.60 0.78 31.40
N ARG A 267 29.40 2.10 31.35
CA ARG A 267 29.90 3.04 32.38
C ARG A 267 29.18 2.94 33.72
N VAL A 268 27.92 2.48 33.74
CA VAL A 268 27.10 2.37 34.96
C VAL A 268 27.35 1.05 35.71
N GLN A 269 28.04 0.07 35.11
CA GLN A 269 28.45 -1.13 35.85
C GLN A 269 29.63 -0.80 36.79
N PRO A 270 29.46 -0.93 38.12
CA PRO A 270 30.58 -0.78 39.04
C PRO A 270 31.57 -1.93 38.80
N SER A 271 32.85 -1.63 38.94
CA SER A 271 33.92 -2.63 39.01
C SER A 271 33.75 -3.50 40.25
N SER A 272 32.82 -4.46 40.24
CA SER A 272 32.82 -5.55 41.21
C SER A 272 33.78 -6.64 40.72
N SER A 273 34.91 -6.72 41.42
CA SER A 273 35.83 -7.85 41.40
C SER A 273 35.07 -9.13 41.78
N GLY A 274 34.93 -10.07 40.84
CA GLY A 274 34.47 -11.44 41.14
C GLY A 274 33.84 -12.15 39.94
N ASN A 275 34.55 -13.14 39.39
CA ASN A 275 34.09 -14.18 38.45
C ASN A 275 33.62 -13.71 37.06
N LYS A 276 34.63 -13.43 36.23
CA LYS A 276 34.52 -13.28 34.78
C LYS A 276 34.28 -14.66 34.13
N THR A 277 33.06 -14.96 33.68
CA THR A 277 32.86 -15.75 32.44
C THR A 277 31.42 -15.75 31.88
N ASN A 278 30.35 -15.43 32.61
CA ASN A 278 28.97 -15.65 32.07
C ASN A 278 28.08 -14.42 31.83
N THR A 279 28.51 -13.20 32.16
CA THR A 279 27.61 -12.02 32.15
C THR A 279 27.57 -11.24 30.83
N TYR A 280 28.59 -11.36 29.98
CA TYR A 280 28.67 -10.59 28.72
C TYR A 280 27.80 -11.16 27.58
N SER A 281 27.51 -12.46 27.61
CA SER A 281 26.67 -13.14 26.61
C SER A 281 25.18 -12.78 26.76
N CYS A 282 24.70 -12.66 28.00
CA CYS A 282 23.32 -12.34 28.35
C CYS A 282 22.89 -10.92 27.90
N ASN A 283 23.75 -9.91 28.10
CA ASN A 283 23.38 -8.52 27.80
C ASN A 283 23.32 -8.21 26.30
N THR A 284 24.26 -8.72 25.50
CA THR A 284 24.24 -8.48 24.05
C THR A 284 22.98 -9.07 23.39
N ALA A 285 22.57 -10.27 23.81
CA ALA A 285 21.35 -10.91 23.32
C ALA A 285 20.07 -10.16 23.73
N ASN A 286 20.01 -9.63 24.96
CA ASN A 286 18.88 -8.83 25.43
C ASN A 286 18.83 -7.44 24.77
N ILE A 287 19.98 -6.84 24.46
CA ILE A 287 20.08 -5.62 23.67
C ILE A 287 19.55 -5.89 22.27
N VAL A 288 20.06 -6.89 21.55
CA VAL A 288 19.56 -7.26 20.21
C VAL A 288 18.05 -7.58 20.25
N ARG A 289 17.57 -8.31 21.26
CA ARG A 289 16.12 -8.56 21.43
C ARG A 289 15.32 -7.29 21.65
N SER A 290 15.73 -6.40 22.55
CA SER A 290 15.03 -5.13 22.79
C SER A 290 15.09 -4.18 21.58
N LEU A 291 16.07 -4.34 20.70
CA LEU A 291 16.23 -3.55 19.48
C LEU A 291 15.34 -4.00 18.33
N PHE A 292 15.15 -5.32 18.17
CA PHE A 292 14.29 -5.87 17.11
C PHE A 292 12.85 -6.12 17.55
N PHE A 293 12.58 -6.22 18.86
CA PHE A 293 11.26 -6.57 19.40
C PHE A 293 10.73 -5.52 20.38
N ARG A 294 10.83 -4.21 20.06
CA ARG A 294 10.10 -3.16 20.81
C ARG A 294 8.58 -3.43 20.71
N GLN A 295 8.10 -4.26 21.63
CA GLN A 295 6.68 -4.41 21.92
C GLN A 295 6.28 -3.12 22.62
N THR A 296 5.45 -2.31 21.96
CA THR A 296 4.74 -1.21 22.59
C THR A 296 3.95 -1.79 23.75
N GLN A 297 4.49 -1.67 24.96
CA GLN A 297 3.72 -1.78 26.19
C GLN A 297 2.74 -0.61 26.16
N ILE A 298 1.54 -0.87 25.66
CA ILE A 298 0.39 0.00 25.88
C ILE A 298 0.08 -0.18 27.37
N HIS A 299 0.43 0.81 28.18
CA HIS A 299 -0.10 0.89 29.53
C HIS A 299 -1.62 1.04 29.41
N SER A 300 -2.33 -0.02 29.80
CA SER A 300 -3.73 0.06 30.15
C SER A 300 -3.84 0.93 31.40
N SER A 301 -4.49 2.08 31.26
CA SER A 301 -5.17 2.79 32.33
C SER A 301 -6.64 2.87 31.95
#